data_AF-A0AAU5HKR2-F1
#
_entry.id   AF-A0AAU5HKR2-F1
#
_cell.length_a   1.000
_cell.length_b   1.000
_cell.length_c   1.000
_cell.angle_alpha   90.00
_cell.angle_beta   90.00
_cell.angle_gamma   90.00
#
_symmetry.space_group_name_H-M   'P 1'
#
loop_
_entity.id
_entity.type
_entity.pdbx_description
1 polymer ?
#
loop_
_entity_poly.entity_id
_entity_poly.type
_entity_poly.pdbx_seq_one_letter_code
_entity_poly.pdbx_strand_id
1 'polypeptide(L)'
;MRALVRDAIDNHRDDPQLLRIMMEEAPVSQELRDTVERHGRARAGQVRDLLARHPDVHVRHLDTAAELIVFTVGINTHKLMADPRTVPVETFEQEPVDMVTRYLRGDQ
;
A
#
# COMPACT_ATOMS: atom_id res chain seq x y z
N MET A 1 3.32 9.77 4.80
CA MET A 1 2.46 9.05 3.82
C MET A 1 3.01 9.13 2.41
N ARG A 2 3.40 10.30 1.90
CA ARG A 2 4.00 10.41 0.56
C ARG A 2 5.15 9.45 0.27
N ALA A 3 6.12 9.34 1.19
CA ALA A 3 7.22 8.37 1.05
C ALA A 3 6.73 6.93 0.90
N LEU A 4 5.77 6.49 1.73
CA LEU A 4 5.19 5.14 1.65
C LEU A 4 4.56 4.85 0.28
N VAL A 5 3.84 5.81 -0.30
CA VAL A 5 3.19 5.66 -1.61
C VAL A 5 4.23 5.65 -2.73
N ARG A 6 5.24 6.52 -2.67
CA ARG A 6 6.36 6.53 -3.62
C ARG A 6 7.14 5.23 -3.59
N ASP A 7 7.51 4.76 -2.41
CA ASP A 7 8.21 3.49 -2.23
C ASP A 7 7.37 2.33 -2.79
N ALA A 8 6.04 2.36 -2.63
CA ALA A 8 5.18 1.36 -3.26
C ALA A 8 5.25 1.44 -4.79
N ILE A 9 5.13 2.63 -5.38
CA ILE A 9 5.22 2.82 -6.84
C ILE A 9 6.57 2.33 -7.36
N ASP A 10 7.66 2.75 -6.72
CA ASP A 10 9.01 2.39 -7.14
C ASP A 10 9.27 0.88 -7.03
N ASN A 11 8.68 0.19 -6.04
CA ASN A 11 8.80 -1.26 -5.94
C ASN A 11 7.99 -2.02 -7.00
N HIS A 12 7.01 -1.41 -7.65
CA HIS A 12 6.06 -2.07 -8.57
C HIS A 12 6.26 -1.68 -10.04
N ARG A 13 6.99 -0.60 -10.33
CA ARG A 13 7.21 -0.10 -11.71
C ARG A 13 8.04 -1.02 -12.60
N ASP A 14 8.88 -1.88 -12.02
CA ASP A 14 9.94 -2.59 -12.75
C ASP A 14 9.43 -3.77 -13.59
N ASP A 15 8.40 -4.49 -13.15
CA ASP A 15 7.83 -5.62 -13.89
C ASP A 15 6.28 -5.65 -13.90
N PRO A 16 5.64 -4.76 -14.68
CA PRO A 16 4.18 -4.72 -14.85
C PRO A 16 3.54 -6.05 -15.25
N GLN A 17 4.25 -6.88 -16.03
CA GLN A 17 3.72 -8.15 -16.52
C GLN A 17 3.63 -9.18 -15.39
N LEU A 18 4.65 -9.27 -14.55
CA LEU A 18 4.62 -10.09 -13.34
C LEU A 18 3.48 -9.65 -12.41
N LEU A 19 3.28 -8.34 -12.24
CA LEU A 19 2.17 -7.83 -11.44
C LEU A 19 0.82 -8.27 -12.00
N ARG A 20 0.63 -8.19 -13.33
CA ARG A 20 -0.59 -8.67 -13.96
C ARG A 20 -0.85 -10.15 -13.69
N ILE A 21 0.17 -10.99 -13.84
CA ILE A 21 0.09 -12.42 -13.52
C ILE A 21 -0.30 -12.62 -12.04
N MET A 22 0.35 -11.93 -11.11
CA MET A 22 0.05 -12.05 -9.68
C MET A 22 -1.37 -11.59 -9.29
N MET A 23 -2.02 -10.79 -10.14
CA MET A 23 -3.36 -10.23 -9.90
C MET A 23 -4.45 -11.07 -10.57
N GLU A 24 -4.24 -11.45 -11.83
CA GLU A 24 -5.19 -12.20 -12.65
C GLU A 24 -5.12 -13.71 -12.36
N GLU A 25 -3.93 -14.20 -11.98
CA GLU A 25 -3.69 -15.59 -11.60
C GLU A 25 -3.41 -15.71 -10.10
N ALA A 26 -3.93 -16.76 -9.47
CA ALA A 26 -3.59 -17.04 -8.07
C ALA A 26 -2.08 -17.35 -7.96
N PRO A 27 -1.39 -16.90 -6.89
CA PRO A 27 0.02 -17.21 -6.71
C PRO A 27 0.25 -18.72 -6.80
N VAL A 28 1.10 -19.12 -7.75
CA VAL A 28 1.26 -20.51 -8.18
C VAL A 28 2.02 -21.37 -7.16
N SER A 29 2.77 -20.76 -6.24
CA SER A 29 3.54 -21.46 -5.20
C SER A 29 3.20 -20.97 -3.79
N GLN A 30 3.19 -21.90 -2.83
CA GLN A 30 3.02 -21.57 -1.41
C GLN A 30 4.16 -20.66 -0.91
N GLU A 31 5.39 -20.89 -1.37
CA GLU A 31 6.55 -20.07 -1.04
C GLU A 31 6.35 -18.59 -1.44
N LEU A 32 5.74 -18.33 -2.60
CA LEU A 32 5.42 -16.97 -3.02
C LEU A 32 4.36 -16.35 -2.13
N ARG A 33 3.32 -17.11 -1.75
CA ARG A 33 2.28 -16.64 -0.81
C ARG A 33 2.88 -16.28 0.55
N ASP A 34 3.69 -17.18 1.12
CA ASP A 34 4.34 -16.97 2.40
C ASP A 34 5.30 -15.77 2.36
N THR A 35 5.94 -15.56 1.20
CA THR A 35 6.81 -14.41 0.97
C THR A 35 6.02 -13.11 0.92
N VAL A 36 4.92 -13.04 0.15
CA VAL A 36 4.05 -11.87 0.11
C VAL A 36 3.48 -11.57 1.50
N GLU A 37 3.01 -12.59 2.21
CA GLU A 37 2.43 -12.43 3.55
C GLU A 37 3.46 -11.90 4.56
N ARG A 38 4.66 -12.50 4.60
CA ARG A 38 5.75 -12.04 5.48
C ARG A 38 6.13 -10.59 5.20
N HIS A 39 6.25 -10.20 3.93
CA HIS A 39 6.55 -8.81 3.56
C HIS A 39 5.41 -7.85 3.94
N GLY A 40 4.16 -8.27 3.74
CA GLY A 40 2.97 -7.52 4.17
C GLY A 40 3.00 -7.26 5.67
N ARG A 41 3.15 -8.30 6.49
CA ARG A 41 3.22 -8.20 7.96
C ARG A 41 4.37 -7.31 8.43
N ALA A 42 5.55 -7.45 7.84
CA ALA A 42 6.71 -6.61 8.17
C ALA A 42 6.45 -5.13 7.87
N ARG A 43 5.86 -4.83 6.72
CA ARG A 43 5.53 -3.46 6.31
C ARG A 43 4.42 -2.86 7.17
N ALA A 44 3.40 -3.65 7.53
CA ALA A 44 2.34 -3.21 8.44
C ALA A 44 2.90 -2.84 9.82
N GLY A 45 3.81 -3.65 10.38
CA GLY A 45 4.49 -3.32 11.63
C GLY A 45 5.28 -2.01 11.58
N GLN A 46 6.04 -1.79 10.50
CA GLN A 46 6.80 -0.55 10.29
C GLN A 46 5.88 0.68 10.19
N VAL A 47 4.78 0.57 9.44
CA VAL A 47 3.79 1.66 9.33
C VAL A 47 3.14 1.91 10.69
N ARG A 48 2.74 0.87 11.41
CA ARG A 48 2.16 0.98 12.75
C ARG A 48 3.08 1.74 13.71
N ASP A 49 4.38 1.42 13.72
CA ASP A 49 5.36 2.08 14.59
C ASP A 49 5.65 3.52 14.20
N LEU A 50 5.49 3.86 12.92
CA LEU A 50 5.51 5.25 12.46
C LEU A 50 4.29 6.01 12.97
N LEU A 51 3.09 5.45 12.79
CA LEU A 51 1.84 6.09 13.16
C LEU A 51 1.72 6.29 14.67
N ALA A 52 2.20 5.33 15.49
CA ALA A 52 2.18 5.40 16.95
C ALA A 52 2.93 6.61 17.52
N ARG A 53 3.87 7.18 16.77
CA ARG A 53 4.71 8.31 17.20
C ARG A 53 4.21 9.66 16.69
N HIS A 54 3.14 9.69 15.90
CA HIS A 54 2.70 10.89 15.22
C HIS A 54 1.46 11.50 15.89
N PRO A 55 1.53 12.75 16.40
CA PRO A 55 0.46 13.34 17.22
C PRO A 55 -0.85 13.58 16.44
N ASP A 56 -0.76 13.80 15.12
CA ASP A 56 -1.94 14.03 14.28
C ASP A 56 -2.75 12.76 13.93
N VAL A 57 -2.36 11.59 14.45
CA VAL A 57 -3.04 10.31 14.18
C VAL A 57 -4.10 10.06 15.26
N HIS A 58 -5.36 10.01 14.85
CA HIS A 58 -6.53 9.93 15.75
C HIS A 58 -7.42 8.69 15.48
N VAL A 59 -6.88 7.68 14.79
CA VAL A 59 -7.62 6.43 14.51
C VAL A 59 -7.81 5.58 15.77
N ARG A 60 -8.98 4.93 15.90
CA ARG A 60 -9.32 4.11 17.07
C ARG A 60 -8.49 2.83 17.21
N HIS A 61 -8.17 2.18 16.09
CA HIS A 61 -7.50 0.89 16.06
C HIS A 61 -6.24 0.99 15.22
N LEU A 62 -5.11 1.30 15.86
CA LEU A 62 -3.86 1.62 15.17
C LEU A 62 -3.31 0.46 14.34
N ASP A 63 -3.32 -0.76 14.89
CA ASP A 63 -2.83 -1.94 14.18
C ASP A 63 -3.69 -2.23 12.94
N THR A 64 -5.02 -2.14 13.08
CA THR A 64 -5.94 -2.26 11.95
C THR A 64 -5.74 -1.16 10.91
N ALA A 65 -5.51 0.08 11.34
CA ALA A 65 -5.25 1.19 10.43
C ALA A 65 -3.97 0.95 9.61
N ALA A 66 -2.91 0.44 10.23
CA ALA A 66 -1.66 0.13 9.54
C ALA A 66 -1.86 -0.97 8.48
N GLU A 67 -2.55 -2.06 8.82
CA GLU A 67 -2.89 -3.13 7.87
C GLU A 67 -3.72 -2.59 6.69
N LEU A 68 -4.77 -1.81 6.97
CA LEU A 68 -5.61 -1.19 5.94
C LEU A 68 -4.81 -0.29 5.01
N ILE A 69 -3.90 0.52 5.55
CA ILE A 69 -3.08 1.44 4.75
C ILE A 69 -2.13 0.66 3.85
N VAL A 70 -1.41 -0.34 4.40
CA VAL A 70 -0.47 -1.16 3.61
C VAL A 70 -1.21 -1.93 2.52
N PHE A 71 -2.34 -2.54 2.85
CA PHE A 71 -3.18 -3.24 1.89
C PHE A 71 -3.68 -2.30 0.79
N THR A 72 -4.25 -1.15 1.17
CA THR A 72 -4.83 -0.19 0.24
C THR A 72 -3.78 0.40 -0.69
N VAL A 73 -2.64 0.86 -0.17
CA VAL A 73 -1.57 1.40 -1.01
C VAL A 73 -0.97 0.31 -1.89
N GLY A 74 -0.74 -0.88 -1.34
CA GLY A 74 -0.16 -2.01 -2.06
C GLY A 74 -1.00 -2.44 -3.26
N ILE A 75 -2.26 -2.84 -3.03
CA ILE A 75 -3.10 -3.42 -4.09
C ILE A 75 -3.46 -2.41 -5.19
N ASN A 76 -3.67 -1.14 -4.82
CA ASN A 76 -3.99 -0.11 -5.81
C ASN A 76 -2.77 0.25 -6.66
N THR A 77 -1.57 0.29 -6.05
CA THR A 77 -0.32 0.51 -6.79
C THR A 77 -0.06 -0.65 -7.73
N HIS A 78 -0.21 -1.89 -7.23
CA HIS A 78 -0.07 -3.12 -8.01
C HIS A 78 -0.98 -3.09 -9.24
N LYS A 79 -2.26 -2.76 -9.05
CA LYS A 79 -3.24 -2.65 -10.13
C LYS A 79 -2.87 -1.59 -11.17
N LEU A 80 -2.48 -0.40 -10.71
CA LEU A 80 -2.13 0.70 -11.60
C LEU A 80 -0.88 0.35 -12.43
N MET A 81 0.15 -0.20 -11.80
CA MET A 81 1.38 -0.56 -12.51
C MET A 81 1.16 -1.70 -13.49
N ALA A 82 0.29 -2.67 -13.17
CA ALA A 82 -0.10 -3.75 -14.08
C ALA A 82 -0.87 -3.26 -15.32
N ASP A 83 -1.62 -2.16 -15.21
CA ASP A 83 -2.38 -1.57 -16.32
C ASP A 83 -2.59 -0.04 -16.15
N PRO A 84 -1.63 0.80 -16.58
CA PRO A 84 -1.62 2.24 -16.29
C PRO A 84 -2.57 3.09 -17.15
N ARG A 85 -3.53 2.48 -17.88
CA ARG A 85 -4.29 3.15 -18.95
C ARG A 85 -5.27 4.24 -18.49
N THR A 86 -5.59 4.34 -17.20
CA THR A 86 -6.74 5.15 -16.74
C THR A 86 -6.40 6.34 -15.84
N VAL A 87 -5.24 6.34 -15.17
CA VAL A 87 -4.86 7.38 -14.21
C VAL A 87 -3.36 7.69 -14.35
N PRO A 88 -2.94 8.96 -14.53
CA PRO A 88 -1.54 9.33 -14.48
C PRO A 88 -0.91 8.94 -13.13
N VAL A 89 0.34 8.45 -13.15
CA VAL A 89 1.02 7.97 -11.95
C VAL A 89 1.14 9.07 -10.89
N GLU A 90 1.32 10.31 -11.32
CA GLU A 90 1.41 11.48 -10.43
C GLU A 90 0.08 11.79 -9.75
N THR A 91 -1.04 11.67 -10.48
CA THR A 91 -2.39 11.78 -9.92
C THR A 91 -2.63 10.66 -8.92
N PHE A 92 -2.24 9.44 -9.28
CA PHE A 92 -2.32 8.30 -8.37
C PHE A 92 -1.40 8.42 -7.16
N GLU A 93 -0.22 9.04 -7.23
CA GLU A 93 0.60 9.23 -6.03
C GLU A 93 -0.15 10.13 -5.02
N GLN A 94 -0.85 11.15 -5.51
CA GLN A 94 -1.48 12.16 -4.68
C GLN A 94 -2.76 11.67 -4.00
N GLU A 95 -3.62 10.93 -4.70
CA GLU A 95 -4.94 10.53 -4.17
C GLU A 95 -4.89 9.61 -2.92
N PRO A 96 -4.09 8.52 -2.88
CA PRO A 96 -3.92 7.69 -1.69
C PRO A 96 -3.23 8.44 -0.56
N VAL A 97 -2.30 9.35 -0.85
CA VAL A 97 -1.68 10.20 0.19
C VAL A 97 -2.75 11.02 0.89
N ASP A 98 -3.62 11.66 0.11
CA ASP A 98 -4.69 12.51 0.63
C ASP A 98 -5.75 11.69 1.37
N MET A 99 -6.21 10.58 0.78
CA MET A 99 -7.16 9.65 1.40
C MET A 99 -6.65 9.13 2.74
N VAL A 100 -5.41 8.61 2.78
CA VAL A 100 -4.81 8.06 4.01
C VAL A 100 -4.57 9.16 5.03
N THR A 101 -4.11 10.34 4.62
CA THR A 101 -3.87 11.45 5.56
C THR A 101 -5.17 11.92 6.22
N ARG A 102 -6.27 12.03 5.45
CA ARG A 102 -7.59 12.37 6.01
C ARG A 102 -8.11 11.27 6.94
N TYR A 103 -8.00 10.01 6.53
CA TYR A 103 -8.37 8.86 7.38
C TYR A 103 -7.62 8.87 8.71
N LEU A 104 -6.31 9.12 8.67
CA LEU A 104 -5.46 9.13 9.87
C LEU A 104 -5.81 10.26 10.84
N ARG A 105 -6.24 11.42 10.34
CA ARG A 105 -6.65 12.57 11.17
C ARG A 105 -8.00 12.36 11.85
N GLY A 106 -8.84 11.46 11.35
CA GLY A 106 -10.20 11.29 11.83
C GLY A 106 -11.09 12.51 11.55
N ASP A 107 -12.20 12.63 12.28
CA ASP A 107 -13.22 13.68 12.08
C ASP A 107 -12.85 15.04 12.71
N GLN A 108 -11.55 15.39 12.77
CA GLN A 108 -11.09 16.70 13.27
C GLN A 108 -11.42 17.86 12.34
#